data_AF-A0A968NJG6-F1
#
_entry.id   AF-A0A968NJG6-F1
#
_cell.length_a   1.000
_cell.length_b   1.000
_cell.length_c   1.000
_cell.angle_alpha   90.00
_cell.angle_beta   90.00
_cell.angle_gamma   90.00
#
_symmetry.space_group_name_H-M   'P 1'
#
loop_
_entity.id
_entity.type
_entity.pdbx_description
1 polymer ?
#
loop_
_entity_poly.entity_id
_entity_poly.type
_entity_poly.pdbx_seq_one_letter_code
_entity_poly.pdbx_strand_id
1 'polypeptide(L)'
;MQGDNYISWGYARVSTEEQTLDSDALDKQIQRLKEVGCSRIYWDIKSRTTESRDGLNRLIEDLKNSAASEVHSLKFTRIDRIGSSSRLFYSLLEVLKSKR
;
A
#
# COMPACT_ATOMS: atom_id res chain seq x y z
N MET A 1 -10.42 -8.06 26.00
CA MET A 1 -10.69 -8.62 24.66
C MET A 1 -9.37 -8.73 23.96
N GLN A 2 -8.78 -9.93 23.89
CA GLN A 2 -7.60 -10.16 23.05
C GLN A 2 -8.13 -10.28 21.63
N GLY A 3 -8.06 -9.20 20.87
CA GLY A 3 -8.36 -9.23 19.45
C GLY A 3 -7.27 -10.05 18.77
N ASP A 4 -7.68 -11.01 17.95
CA ASP A 4 -6.77 -11.72 17.06
C ASP A 4 -5.84 -10.72 16.38
N ASN A 5 -4.53 -10.96 16.51
CA ASN A 5 -3.51 -10.04 16.01
C ASN A 5 -3.37 -10.26 14.49
N TYR A 6 -4.38 -9.81 13.74
CA TYR A 6 -4.40 -9.92 12.29
C TYR A 6 -3.31 -9.04 11.68
N ILE A 7 -2.37 -9.67 10.97
CA ILE A 7 -1.33 -8.93 10.26
C ILE A 7 -1.99 -8.16 9.11
N SER A 8 -1.75 -6.85 9.10
CA SER A 8 -2.20 -5.96 8.03
C SER A 8 -1.03 -5.22 7.41
N TRP A 9 -1.05 -5.04 6.09
CA TRP A 9 -0.02 -4.28 5.38
C TRP A 9 -0.62 -2.99 4.82
N GLY A 10 0.16 -1.92 4.78
CA GLY A 10 -0.26 -0.59 4.36
C GLY A 10 0.45 -0.11 3.10
N TYR A 11 -0.21 0.71 2.30
CA TYR A 11 0.43 1.45 1.21
C TYR A 11 -0.01 2.93 1.17
N ALA A 12 0.99 3.82 1.04
CA ALA A 12 0.82 5.26 0.93
C ALA A 12 1.43 5.79 -0.37
N ARG A 13 0.84 6.85 -0.94
CA ARG A 13 1.47 7.60 -2.03
C ARG A 13 1.21 9.08 -1.90
N VAL A 14 2.26 9.86 -2.09
CA VAL A 14 2.19 11.30 -2.33
C VAL A 14 2.69 11.60 -3.74
N SER A 15 2.12 12.62 -4.37
CA SER A 15 2.75 13.21 -5.56
C SER A 15 3.98 14.03 -5.16
N THR A 16 4.88 14.24 -6.11
CA THR A 16 5.99 15.18 -5.96
C THR A 16 5.49 16.57 -5.61
N GLU A 17 4.38 16.99 -6.20
CA GLU A 17 3.71 18.26 -5.90
C GLU A 17 3.15 18.33 -4.47
N GLU A 18 2.49 17.25 -4.00
CA GLU A 18 2.02 17.15 -2.61
C GLU A 18 3.20 17.25 -1.63
N GLN A 19 4.32 16.59 -1.95
CA GLN A 19 5.53 16.64 -1.14
C GLN A 19 6.21 18.02 -1.14
N THR A 20 6.12 18.77 -2.24
CA THR A 20 6.62 20.15 -2.30
C THR A 20 5.74 21.10 -1.50
N LEU A 21 4.42 20.93 -1.54
CA LEU A 21 3.46 21.78 -0.82
C LEU A 21 3.39 21.46 0.68
N ASP A 22 3.58 20.19 1.04
CA ASP A 22 3.63 19.70 2.41
C ASP A 22 4.77 18.69 2.52
N SER A 23 5.92 19.15 2.99
CA SER A 23 7.14 18.34 3.11
C SER A 23 6.99 17.12 4.02
N ASP A 24 5.98 17.10 4.90
CA ASP A 24 5.68 15.97 5.79
C ASP A 24 4.49 15.13 5.30
N ALA A 25 3.99 15.36 4.08
CA ALA A 25 2.79 14.71 3.56
C ALA A 25 2.92 13.18 3.59
N LEU A 26 4.09 12.64 3.21
CA LEU A 26 4.33 11.22 3.24
C LEU A 26 4.37 10.68 4.67
N ASP A 27 5.10 11.36 5.57
CA ASP A 27 5.22 10.94 6.96
C ASP A 27 3.87 10.91 7.67
N LYS A 28 3.01 11.91 7.44
CA LYS A 28 1.63 11.92 7.94
C LYS A 28 0.83 10.72 7.45
N GLN A 29 1.00 10.31 6.19
CA GLN A 29 0.33 9.11 5.66
C GLN A 29 0.88 7.81 6.26
N ILE A 30 2.20 7.71 6.43
CA ILE A 30 2.84 6.56 7.07
C ILE A 30 2.41 6.45 8.54
N GLN A 31 2.36 7.57 9.28
CA GLN A 31 1.91 7.57 10.67
C GLN A 31 0.48 7.08 10.82
N ARG A 32 -0.45 7.54 9.96
CA ARG A 32 -1.83 7.02 9.94
C ARG A 32 -1.89 5.51 9.70
N LEU A 33 -1.03 4.97 8.83
CA LEU A 33 -0.95 3.52 8.59
C LEU A 33 -0.39 2.77 9.80
N LYS A 34 0.56 3.36 10.52
CA LYS A 34 1.08 2.77 11.78
C LYS A 34 0.01 2.78 12.87
N GLU A 35 -0.73 3.87 13.02
CA GLU A 35 -1.80 4.03 14.01
C GLU A 35 -2.93 3.00 13.84
N VAL A 36 -3.23 2.62 12.60
CA VAL A 36 -4.22 1.56 12.31
C VAL A 36 -3.64 0.14 12.42
N GLY A 37 -2.39 -0.01 12.85
CA GLY A 37 -1.76 -1.30 13.15
C GLY A 37 -1.16 -2.03 11.94
N CYS A 38 -0.76 -1.33 10.88
CA CYS A 38 -0.08 -1.98 9.76
C CYS A 38 1.32 -2.48 10.17
N SER A 39 1.52 -3.80 10.05
CA SER A 39 2.78 -4.49 10.38
C SER A 39 3.88 -4.23 9.34
N ARG A 40 3.51 -3.96 8.08
CA ARG A 40 4.43 -3.50 7.02
C ARG A 40 3.79 -2.36 6.25
N ILE A 41 4.60 -1.38 5.84
CA ILE A 41 4.13 -0.21 5.10
C ILE A 41 5.02 -0.01 3.89
N TYR A 42 4.39 0.14 2.73
CA TYR A 42 5.03 0.43 1.45
C TYR A 42 4.64 1.85 1.00
N TRP A 43 5.49 2.52 0.22
CA TRP A 43 5.18 3.88 -0.20
C TRP A 43 5.81 4.27 -1.53
N ASP A 44 5.24 5.31 -2.14
CA ASP A 44 5.77 5.96 -3.34
C ASP A 44 5.69 7.50 -3.23
N ILE A 45 6.74 8.20 -3.69
CA ILE A 45 6.72 9.64 -4.00
C ILE A 45 6.78 9.78 -5.51
N LYS A 46 5.62 9.85 -6.17
CA LYS A 46 5.55 9.82 -7.64
C LYS A 46 4.37 10.65 -8.14
N SER A 47 4.60 11.44 -9.19
CA SER A 47 3.55 12.19 -9.87
C SER A 47 2.50 11.25 -10.47
N ARG A 48 1.31 11.79 -10.79
CA ARG A 48 0.22 10.99 -11.38
C ARG A 48 0.56 10.40 -12.76
N THR A 49 1.50 11.01 -13.47
CA THR A 49 1.87 10.65 -14.85
C THR A 49 2.97 9.58 -14.92
N THR A 50 3.55 9.18 -13.78
CA THR A 50 4.59 8.15 -13.73
C THR A 50 4.01 6.79 -13.36
N GLU A 51 4.27 5.82 -14.23
CA GLU A 51 3.86 4.40 -14.07
C GLU A 51 4.79 3.61 -13.12
N SER A 52 6.01 4.07 -12.86
CA SER A 52 6.91 3.42 -11.88
C SER A 52 6.38 3.64 -10.46
N ARG A 53 5.84 2.57 -9.87
CA ARG A 53 5.31 2.46 -8.50
C ARG A 53 6.08 1.39 -7.76
N ASP A 54 7.31 1.72 -7.39
CA ASP A 54 8.28 0.76 -6.87
C ASP A 54 7.80 0.20 -5.52
N GLY A 55 7.17 1.05 -4.68
CA GLY A 55 6.55 0.64 -3.44
C GLY A 55 5.36 -0.32 -3.64
N LEU A 56 4.46 0.00 -4.58
CA LEU A 56 3.32 -0.87 -4.88
C LEU A 56 3.75 -2.20 -5.52
N ASN A 57 4.74 -2.18 -6.41
CA ASN A 57 5.30 -3.40 -6.99
C ASN A 57 5.89 -4.31 -5.91
N ARG A 58 6.68 -3.75 -4.98
CA ARG A 58 7.23 -4.49 -3.86
C ARG A 58 6.15 -5.09 -2.96
N LEU A 59 5.08 -4.35 -2.67
CA LEU A 59 3.92 -4.88 -1.94
C LEU A 59 3.34 -6.12 -2.65
N ILE A 60 3.14 -6.04 -3.97
CA ILE A 60 2.59 -7.14 -4.77
C ILE A 60 3.53 -8.36 -4.76
N GLU A 61 4.84 -8.15 -4.88
CA GLU A 61 5.84 -9.22 -4.82
C GLU A 61 5.91 -9.88 -3.44
N ASP A 62 5.96 -9.07 -2.37
CA ASP A 62 5.97 -9.59 -1.00
C ASP A 62 4.67 -10.35 -0.70
N LEU A 63 3.51 -9.90 -1.21
CA LEU A 63 2.26 -10.64 -1.11
C LEU A 63 2.31 -11.98 -1.85
N LYS A 64 2.87 -12.01 -3.07
CA LYS A 64 3.05 -13.28 -3.81
C LYS A 64 3.87 -14.27 -3.02
N ASN A 65 4.94 -13.80 -2.36
CA ASN A 65 5.87 -14.63 -1.60
C ASN A 65 5.38 -14.98 -0.18
N SER A 66 4.43 -14.22 0.38
CA SER A 66 3.84 -14.49 1.71
C SER A 66 2.94 -15.74 1.72
N ALA A 67 2.72 -16.33 2.89
CA ALA A 67 1.72 -17.39 3.02
C ALA A 67 0.29 -16.82 2.93
N ALA A 68 -0.68 -17.61 2.42
CA ALA A 68 -2.06 -17.15 2.25
C ALA A 68 -2.75 -16.72 3.56
N SER A 69 -2.39 -17.36 4.69
CA SER A 69 -2.88 -17.01 6.02
C SER A 69 -2.10 -15.89 6.71
N GLU A 70 -1.00 -15.41 6.11
CA GLU A 70 -0.12 -14.44 6.75
C GLU A 70 -0.73 -13.04 6.73
N VAL A 71 -1.26 -12.58 5.59
CA VAL A 71 -1.78 -11.21 5.45
C VAL A 71 -3.30 -11.20 5.35
N HIS A 72 -3.95 -10.62 6.37
CA HIS A 72 -5.41 -10.64 6.47
C HIS A 72 -6.08 -9.44 5.79
N SER A 73 -5.41 -8.29 5.78
CA SER A 73 -5.96 -7.09 5.16
C SER A 73 -4.89 -6.16 4.63
N LEU A 74 -5.25 -5.45 3.56
CA LEU A 74 -4.49 -4.34 3.02
C LEU A 74 -5.16 -3.02 3.37
N LYS A 75 -4.37 -2.05 3.81
CA LYS A 75 -4.83 -0.70 4.14
C LYS A 75 -4.22 0.30 3.17
N PHE A 76 -5.05 1.20 2.69
CA PHE A 76 -4.66 2.22 1.73
C PHE A 76 -5.19 3.56 2.20
N THR A 77 -4.38 4.60 2.10
CA THR A 77 -4.84 5.95 2.49
C THR A 77 -5.91 6.47 1.54
N ARG A 78 -5.85 6.10 0.25
CA ARG A 78 -6.76 6.53 -0.81
C ARG A 78 -6.83 5.53 -1.97
N ILE A 79 -8.02 5.24 -2.49
CA ILE A 79 -8.21 4.26 -3.59
C ILE A 79 -7.63 4.74 -4.93
N ASP A 80 -7.72 6.04 -5.23
CA ASP A 80 -7.19 6.63 -6.46
C ASP A 80 -5.66 6.54 -6.57
N ARG A 81 -4.97 6.20 -5.46
CA ARG A 81 -3.52 6.01 -5.42
C ARG A 81 -3.06 4.65 -5.95
N ILE A 82 -3.96 3.66 -5.97
CA ILE A 82 -3.76 2.31 -6.53
C ILE A 82 -4.41 2.24 -7.91
N GLY A 83 -5.61 2.78 -8.05
CA GLY A 83 -6.42 2.71 -9.27
C GLY A 83 -5.95 3.62 -10.40
N SER A 84 -4.92 4.44 -10.20
CA SER A 84 -4.37 5.30 -11.27
C SER A 84 -3.58 4.51 -12.32
N SER A 85 -3.20 3.25 -12.04
CA SER A 85 -2.66 2.32 -13.05
C SER A 85 -3.51 1.04 -13.04
N SER A 86 -4.28 0.83 -14.11
CA SER A 86 -5.14 -0.35 -14.25
C SER A 86 -4.35 -1.65 -14.16
N ARG A 87 -3.17 -1.70 -14.80
CA ARG A 87 -2.26 -2.85 -14.78
C ARG A 87 -1.87 -3.27 -13.36
N LEU A 88 -1.46 -2.31 -12.52
CA LEU A 88 -1.06 -2.59 -11.14
C LEU A 88 -2.25 -3.00 -10.28
N PHE A 89 -3.41 -2.36 -10.48
CA PHE A 89 -4.64 -2.73 -9.79
C PHE A 89 -5.06 -4.17 -10.11
N TYR A 90 -5.06 -4.56 -11.38
CA TYR A 90 -5.34 -5.95 -11.77
C TYR A 90 -4.29 -6.92 -11.22
N SER A 91 -3.00 -6.56 -11.27
CA SER A 91 -1.92 -7.40 -10.71
C SER A 91 -2.13 -7.67 -9.22
N LEU A 92 -2.53 -6.66 -8.45
CA LEU A 92 -2.86 -6.81 -7.04
C LEU A 92 -4.08 -7.73 -6.84
N LEU A 93 -5.17 -7.52 -7.59
CA LEU A 93 -6.37 -8.35 -7.49
C LEU A 93 -6.10 -9.83 -7.81
N GLU A 94 -5.29 -10.11 -8.82
CA GLU A 94 -4.92 -11.48 -9.18
C GLU A 94 -4.15 -12.19 -8.06
N VAL A 95 -3.23 -11.48 -7.40
CA VAL A 95 -2.53 -12.02 -6.22
C VAL A 95 -3.50 -12.27 -5.06
N LEU A 96 -4.43 -11.35 -4.81
CA LEU A 96 -5.42 -11.56 -3.75
C LEU A 96 -6.36 -12.72 -4.02
N LYS A 97 -6.75 -12.94 -5.30
CA LYS A 97 -7.58 -14.09 -5.70
C LYS A 97 -6.83 -15.41 -5.58
N SER A 98 -5.54 -15.45 -5.89
CA SER A 98 -4.76 -16.70 -5.83
C SER A 98 -4.44 -17.15 -4.40
N LYS A 99 -4.65 -16.27 -3.41
CA LYS A 99 -4.50 -16.54 -1.98
C LYS A 99 -5.82 -16.96 -1.30
N ARG A 100 -6.93 -17.10 -2.06
CA ARG A 100 -8.21 -17.62 -1.54
C ARG A 100 -8.18 -19.12 -1.27
#